data_AF-A0A1V5P240-F1
#
_entry.id   AF-A0A1V5P240-F1
#
_cell.length_a   1.000
_cell.length_b   1.000
_cell.length_c   1.000
_cell.angle_alpha   90.00
_cell.angle_beta   90.00
_cell.angle_gamma   90.00
#
_symmetry.space_group_name_H-M   'P 1'
#
loop_
_entity.id
_entity.type
_entity.pdbx_description
1 polymer ?
#
loop_
_entity_poly.entity_id
_entity_poly.type
_entity_poly.pdbx_seq_one_letter_code
_entity_poly.pdbx_strand_id
1 'polypeptide(L)'
;MRNRIFMDRTIGAGPISVEEALSYSFTGPNLRAAGLDYDVRVMTPYSSYEDFEFAIPVGTNGDTYDRFMVRQQEMWESLSIIRQAIEKLDKISDKTTFHADVPEFYLPPKEDVYNTMEGLIWHFKIVMGETDIPKGEVYHAVEGANGELGFYLVSDGGRNPYRLHFRRPCFIYYQAYADMIRGNMLSDAILTLSSLNVIAGELDA
;
A
#
# COMPACT_ATOMS: atom_id res chain seq x y z
N MET A 1 11.86 9.29 19.66
CA MET A 1 11.42 10.58 20.24
C MET A 1 11.68 10.57 21.75
N ARG A 2 12.13 11.66 22.40
CA ARG A 2 12.51 11.68 23.83
C ARG A 2 11.46 12.34 24.77
N ASN A 3 10.24 12.57 24.31
CA ASN A 3 9.20 13.17 25.15
C ASN A 3 8.67 12.13 26.14
N ARG A 4 8.93 12.37 27.44
CA ARG A 4 8.53 11.48 28.53
C ARG A 4 7.03 11.21 28.58
N ILE A 5 6.19 12.24 28.47
CA ILE A 5 4.73 12.08 28.56
C ILE A 5 4.22 11.20 27.42
N PHE A 6 4.76 11.38 26.22
CA PHE A 6 4.38 10.57 25.07
C PHE A 6 4.80 9.11 25.27
N MET A 7 6.04 8.87 25.69
CA MET A 7 6.56 7.52 25.95
C MET A 7 5.75 6.81 27.04
N ASP A 8 5.53 7.47 28.18
CA ASP A 8 4.77 6.92 29.31
C ASP A 8 3.32 6.55 28.92
N ARG A 9 2.76 7.20 27.89
CA ARG A 9 1.40 6.91 27.39
C ARG A 9 1.31 5.88 26.29
N THR A 10 2.39 5.64 25.55
CA THR A 10 2.35 4.83 24.31
C THR A 10 3.09 3.50 24.44
N ILE A 11 4.12 3.44 25.29
CA ILE A 11 4.83 2.20 25.58
C ILE A 11 3.90 1.25 26.34
N GLY A 12 3.76 0.03 25.84
CA GLY A 12 2.85 -0.98 26.39
C GLY A 12 1.36 -0.75 26.11
N ALA A 13 0.99 0.28 25.32
CA ALA A 13 -0.41 0.52 24.95
C ALA A 13 -0.80 -0.32 23.72
N GLY A 14 -1.72 -1.27 23.92
CA GLY A 14 -2.24 -2.17 22.89
C GLY A 14 -1.17 -3.03 22.21
N PRO A 15 -0.33 -3.77 22.97
CA PRO A 15 0.67 -4.64 22.38
C PRO A 15 0.00 -5.78 21.63
N ILE A 16 0.69 -6.31 20.62
CA ILE A 16 0.29 -7.52 19.90
C ILE A 16 1.53 -8.36 19.64
N SER A 17 1.47 -9.66 19.94
CA SER A 17 2.56 -10.58 19.63
C SER A 17 2.67 -10.86 18.13
N VAL A 18 3.82 -11.35 17.67
CA VAL A 18 4.01 -11.74 16.27
C VAL A 18 3.05 -12.86 15.89
N GLU A 19 2.87 -13.84 16.78
CA GLU A 19 1.99 -14.99 16.57
C GLU A 19 0.52 -14.56 16.41
N GLU A 20 0.04 -13.68 17.30
CA GLU A 20 -1.31 -13.13 17.20
C GLU A 20 -1.46 -12.29 15.93
N ALA A 21 -0.51 -11.39 15.65
CA ALA A 21 -0.53 -10.56 14.44
C ALA A 21 -0.63 -11.42 13.17
N LEU A 22 0.15 -12.51 13.07
CA LEU A 22 0.09 -13.46 11.96
C LEU A 22 -1.25 -14.21 11.92
N SER A 23 -1.80 -14.61 13.07
CA SER A 23 -3.10 -15.30 13.13
C SER A 23 -4.25 -14.44 12.59
N TYR A 24 -4.21 -13.12 12.83
CA TYR A 24 -5.15 -12.16 12.23
C TYR A 24 -4.75 -11.76 10.80
N SER A 25 -3.61 -12.21 10.26
CA SER A 25 -3.08 -11.82 8.95
C SER A 25 -2.64 -10.35 8.84
N PHE A 26 -2.13 -9.77 9.93
CA PHE A 26 -1.56 -8.42 9.91
C PHE A 26 -0.40 -8.32 8.91
N THR A 27 -0.21 -7.13 8.34
CA THR A 27 0.90 -6.82 7.42
C THR A 27 1.46 -5.42 7.68
N GLY A 28 2.49 -5.04 6.92
CA GLY A 28 3.07 -3.69 6.94
C GLY A 28 3.48 -3.16 8.30
N PRO A 29 3.26 -1.87 8.61
CA PRO A 29 3.87 -1.24 9.79
C PRO A 29 3.35 -1.83 11.10
N ASN A 30 2.12 -2.34 11.14
CA ASN A 30 1.56 -2.97 12.33
C ASN A 30 2.21 -4.33 12.62
N LEU A 31 2.51 -5.12 11.58
CA LEU A 31 3.25 -6.38 11.70
C LEU A 31 4.74 -6.15 12.01
N ARG A 32 5.35 -5.18 11.32
CA ARG A 32 6.75 -4.78 11.56
C ARG A 32 6.97 -4.25 12.96
N ALA A 33 6.01 -3.51 13.52
CA ALA A 33 6.07 -3.07 14.91
C ALA A 33 6.07 -4.25 15.90
N ALA A 34 5.42 -5.37 15.58
CA ALA A 34 5.43 -6.58 16.40
C ALA A 34 6.77 -7.33 16.37
N GLY A 35 7.66 -6.99 15.42
CA GLY A 35 9.01 -7.54 15.35
C GLY A 35 9.27 -8.46 14.15
N LEU A 36 8.31 -8.62 13.22
CA LEU A 36 8.51 -9.42 12.02
C LEU A 36 8.91 -8.55 10.82
N ASP A 37 10.06 -8.86 10.24
CA ASP A 37 10.56 -8.21 9.03
C ASP A 37 9.85 -8.77 7.78
N TYR A 38 8.73 -8.13 7.43
CA TYR A 38 7.96 -8.43 6.22
C TYR A 38 7.52 -7.13 5.55
N ASP A 39 7.85 -7.00 4.26
CA ASP A 39 7.48 -5.87 3.41
C ASP A 39 7.31 -6.35 1.96
N VAL A 40 6.18 -6.01 1.33
CA VAL A 40 5.88 -6.48 -0.03
C VAL A 40 6.88 -5.92 -1.04
N ARG A 41 7.43 -4.71 -0.83
CA ARG A 41 8.35 -4.06 -1.78
C ARG A 41 9.67 -4.81 -1.96
N VAL A 42 10.09 -5.57 -0.95
CA VAL A 42 11.31 -6.38 -0.99
C VAL A 42 11.00 -7.83 -1.32
N MET A 43 9.94 -8.41 -0.75
CA MET A 43 9.60 -9.82 -0.93
C MET A 43 8.99 -10.12 -2.30
N THR A 44 8.21 -9.19 -2.86
CA THR A 44 7.63 -9.30 -4.21
C THR A 44 7.70 -7.93 -4.86
N PRO A 45 8.91 -7.52 -5.32
CA PRO A 45 9.12 -6.18 -5.86
C PRO A 45 8.19 -5.86 -7.04
N TYR A 46 7.76 -4.61 -7.09
CA TYR A 46 6.93 -4.03 -8.14
C TYR A 46 7.42 -2.61 -8.41
N SER A 47 7.07 -2.03 -9.56
CA SER A 47 7.41 -0.64 -9.90
C SER A 47 8.90 -0.28 -9.68
N SER A 48 9.80 -1.24 -9.91
CA SER A 48 11.25 -1.07 -9.76
C SER A 48 11.74 -0.79 -8.33
N TYR A 49 10.98 -1.17 -7.29
CA TYR A 49 11.43 -1.06 -5.90
C TYR A 49 12.75 -1.81 -5.63
N GLU A 50 13.02 -2.87 -6.39
CA GLU A 50 14.26 -3.65 -6.37
C GLU A 50 15.52 -2.85 -6.73
N ASP A 51 15.37 -1.72 -7.41
CA ASP A 51 16.52 -0.88 -7.77
C ASP A 51 16.92 0.07 -6.63
N PHE A 52 16.06 0.30 -5.63
CA PHE A 52 16.28 1.29 -4.57
C PHE A 52 16.90 0.66 -3.32
N GLU A 53 17.78 1.41 -2.65
CA GLU A 53 18.35 0.99 -1.37
C GLU A 53 17.61 1.68 -0.22
N PHE A 54 16.94 0.91 0.63
CA PHE A 54 16.25 1.41 1.82
C PHE A 54 16.21 0.34 2.91
N ALA A 55 16.08 0.78 4.16
CA ALA A 55 15.95 -0.13 5.29
C ALA A 55 14.48 -0.35 5.65
N ILE A 56 14.15 -1.57 6.09
CA ILE A 56 12.82 -1.86 6.64
C ILE A 56 12.89 -1.66 8.16
N PRO A 57 12.15 -0.69 8.73
CA PRO A 57 12.12 -0.50 10.17
C PRO A 57 11.28 -1.56 10.85
N VAL A 58 11.81 -2.15 11.92
CA VAL A 58 11.17 -3.23 12.68
C VAL A 58 11.14 -2.84 14.17
N GLY A 59 9.99 -3.05 14.82
CA GLY A 59 9.79 -2.85 16.25
C GLY A 59 10.18 -4.07 17.08
N THR A 60 9.78 -4.12 18.35
CA THR A 60 10.12 -5.25 19.22
C THR A 60 8.96 -5.74 20.06
N ASN A 61 8.08 -4.84 20.51
CA ASN A 61 7.03 -5.12 21.47
C ASN A 61 5.62 -5.11 20.85
N GLY A 62 5.45 -4.61 19.62
CA GLY A 62 4.15 -4.52 18.96
C GLY A 62 3.19 -3.51 19.57
N ASP A 63 3.70 -2.60 20.40
CA ASP A 63 2.89 -1.58 21.06
C ASP A 63 2.68 -0.32 20.18
N THR A 64 1.91 0.62 20.71
CA THR A 64 1.63 1.89 20.03
C THR A 64 2.88 2.73 19.80
N TYR A 65 3.87 2.67 20.69
CA TYR A 65 5.13 3.40 20.51
C TYR A 65 5.95 2.83 19.35
N ASP A 66 6.07 1.52 19.26
CA ASP A 66 6.77 0.85 18.16
C ASP A 66 6.10 1.12 16.82
N ARG A 67 4.76 1.04 16.75
CA ARG A 67 3.99 1.43 15.56
C ARG A 67 4.23 2.87 15.14
N PHE A 68 4.41 3.78 16.09
CA PHE A 68 4.76 5.17 15.80
C PHE A 68 6.20 5.29 15.29
N MET A 69 7.15 4.63 15.94
CA MET A 69 8.58 4.70 15.58
C MET A 69 8.86 4.09 14.21
N VAL A 70 8.22 2.96 13.87
CA VAL A 70 8.27 2.34 12.54
C VAL A 70 7.85 3.35 11.48
N ARG A 71 6.65 3.94 11.60
CA ARG A 71 6.17 4.94 10.62
C ARG A 71 7.07 6.17 10.53
N GLN A 72 7.60 6.64 11.66
CA GLN A 72 8.56 7.75 11.66
C GLN A 72 9.82 7.40 10.86
N GLN A 73 10.35 6.19 11.00
CA GLN A 73 11.50 5.73 10.23
C GLN A 73 11.15 5.55 8.75
N GLU A 74 9.97 4.97 8.43
CA GLU A 74 9.50 4.84 7.05
C GLU A 74 9.39 6.19 6.32
N MET A 75 9.04 7.28 7.01
CA MET A 75 9.05 8.61 6.39
C MET A 75 10.46 9.05 5.97
N TRP A 76 11.49 8.72 6.75
CA TRP A 76 12.88 9.02 6.40
C TRP A 76 13.37 8.15 5.25
N GLU A 77 13.03 6.86 5.25
CA GLU A 77 13.34 5.94 4.16
C GLU A 77 12.62 6.33 2.87
N SER A 78 11.36 6.77 2.96
CA SER A 78 10.61 7.31 1.82
C SER A 78 11.30 8.54 1.23
N LEU A 79 11.82 9.44 2.08
CA LEU A 79 12.61 10.59 1.62
C LEU A 79 13.92 10.16 0.94
N SER A 80 14.56 9.10 1.43
CA SER A 80 15.75 8.51 0.80
C SER A 80 15.43 7.98 -0.60
N ILE A 81 14.34 7.22 -0.74
CA ILE A 81 13.86 6.69 -2.03
C ILE A 81 13.58 7.82 -3.01
N ILE A 82 12.90 8.89 -2.58
CA ILE A 82 12.62 10.07 -3.43
C ILE A 82 13.91 10.69 -3.96
N ARG A 83 14.94 10.84 -3.10
CA ARG A 83 16.24 11.40 -3.52
C ARG A 83 16.94 10.50 -4.53
N GLN A 84 16.96 9.19 -4.29
CA GLN A 84 17.53 8.21 -5.22
C GLN A 84 16.77 8.21 -6.57
N ALA A 85 15.45 8.33 -6.54
CA ALA A 85 14.63 8.38 -7.75
C ALA A 85 14.95 9.61 -8.59
N ILE A 86 15.08 10.79 -7.98
CA ILE A 86 15.49 12.02 -8.69
C ILE A 86 16.87 11.84 -9.32
N GLU A 87 17.83 11.31 -8.56
CA GLU A 87 19.20 11.13 -9.05
C GLU A 87 19.28 10.13 -10.22
N LYS A 88 18.44 9.08 -10.19
CA LYS A 88 18.31 8.12 -11.29
C LYS A 88 17.62 8.74 -12.50
N LEU A 89 16.54 9.49 -12.30
CA LEU A 89 15.84 10.22 -13.38
C LEU A 89 16.78 11.20 -14.10
N ASP A 90 17.70 11.83 -13.38
CA ASP A 90 18.69 12.73 -13.99
C ASP A 90 19.67 11.99 -14.91
N LYS A 91 20.01 10.74 -14.57
CA LYS A 91 20.92 9.86 -15.32
C LYS A 91 20.25 9.14 -16.49
N ILE A 92 18.91 9.06 -16.51
CA ILE A 92 18.16 8.43 -17.60
C ILE A 92 18.26 9.31 -18.86
N SER A 93 18.56 8.67 -20.00
CA SER A 93 18.68 9.34 -21.31
C SER A 93 17.33 9.70 -21.91
N ASP A 94 16.33 8.84 -21.77
CA ASP A 94 14.98 9.07 -22.25
C ASP A 94 14.08 9.60 -21.12
N LYS A 95 13.81 10.91 -21.16
CA LYS A 95 12.93 11.58 -20.20
C LYS A 95 11.51 11.79 -20.75
N THR A 96 11.22 11.26 -21.94
CA THR A 96 9.99 11.52 -22.68
C THR A 96 9.01 10.35 -22.64
N THR A 97 9.52 9.12 -22.49
CA THR A 97 8.66 7.93 -22.36
C THR A 97 8.24 7.72 -20.91
N PHE A 98 6.93 7.78 -20.64
CA PHE A 98 6.35 7.56 -19.30
C PHE A 98 5.13 6.62 -19.31
N HIS A 99 4.85 5.99 -20.44
CA HIS A 99 3.84 4.94 -20.59
C HIS A 99 4.36 3.86 -21.54
N ALA A 100 3.78 2.67 -21.47
CA ALA A 100 4.10 1.59 -22.41
C ALA A 100 3.54 1.93 -23.81
N ASP A 101 4.16 1.38 -24.85
CA ASP A 101 3.69 1.48 -26.23
C ASP A 101 2.51 0.50 -26.47
N VAL A 102 1.35 0.86 -25.92
CA VAL A 102 0.10 0.08 -25.98
C VAL A 102 -1.08 0.97 -26.38
N PRO A 103 -1.27 1.24 -27.69
CA PRO A 103 -2.33 2.11 -28.21
C PRO A 103 -3.75 1.66 -27.83
N GLU A 104 -3.92 0.38 -27.47
CA GLU A 104 -5.18 -0.18 -27.01
C GLU A 104 -5.58 0.29 -25.61
N PHE A 105 -4.62 0.74 -24.78
CA PHE A 105 -4.85 1.04 -23.37
C PHE A 105 -4.43 2.45 -22.95
N TYR A 106 -3.61 3.12 -23.76
CA TYR A 106 -3.17 4.48 -23.49
C TYR A 106 -3.86 5.47 -24.45
N LEU A 107 -4.49 6.51 -23.89
CA LEU A 107 -5.21 7.49 -24.68
C LEU A 107 -4.24 8.30 -25.55
N PRO A 108 -4.51 8.45 -26.86
CA PRO A 108 -3.66 9.25 -27.73
C PRO A 108 -3.68 10.74 -27.33
N PRO A 109 -2.60 11.49 -27.62
CA PRO A 109 -2.56 12.93 -27.43
C PRO A 109 -3.75 13.63 -28.09
N LYS A 110 -4.27 14.69 -27.46
CA LYS A 110 -5.46 15.39 -27.97
C LYS A 110 -5.26 15.97 -29.36
N GLU A 111 -4.06 16.38 -29.72
CA GLU A 111 -3.74 16.88 -31.06
C GLU A 111 -3.91 15.77 -32.12
N ASP A 112 -3.45 14.55 -31.83
CA ASP A 112 -3.58 13.41 -32.76
C ASP A 112 -5.03 12.97 -32.93
N VAL A 113 -5.86 13.09 -31.89
CA VAL A 113 -7.30 12.80 -31.96
C VAL A 113 -8.02 13.69 -32.97
N TYR A 114 -7.59 14.94 -33.14
CA TYR A 114 -8.22 15.87 -34.09
C TYR A 114 -7.62 15.82 -35.49
N ASN A 115 -6.36 15.40 -35.61
CA ASN A 115 -5.60 15.54 -36.86
C ASN A 115 -5.32 14.20 -37.56
N THR A 116 -5.45 13.07 -36.87
CA THR A 116 -5.18 11.73 -37.43
C THR A 116 -6.40 10.82 -37.32
N MET A 117 -6.60 9.97 -38.33
CA MET A 117 -7.70 9.01 -38.32
C MET A 117 -7.47 7.95 -37.24
N GLU A 118 -6.23 7.48 -37.10
CA GLU A 118 -5.81 6.46 -36.14
C GLU A 118 -5.98 6.94 -34.69
N GLY A 119 -5.58 8.17 -34.37
CA GLY A 119 -5.76 8.76 -33.05
C GLY A 119 -7.23 8.85 -32.65
N LEU A 120 -8.11 9.22 -33.59
CA LEU A 120 -9.55 9.24 -33.36
C LEU A 120 -10.14 7.84 -33.16
N ILE A 121 -9.71 6.85 -33.95
CA ILE A 121 -10.17 5.46 -33.82
C ILE A 121 -9.80 4.91 -32.44
N TRP A 122 -8.54 5.06 -32.01
CA TRP A 122 -8.11 4.56 -30.70
C TRP A 122 -8.81 5.27 -29.55
N HIS A 123 -8.99 6.59 -29.64
CA HIS A 123 -9.77 7.34 -28.67
C HIS A 123 -11.18 6.76 -28.51
N PHE A 124 -11.87 6.52 -29.63
CA PHE A 124 -13.22 5.97 -29.62
C PHE A 124 -13.25 4.54 -29.04
N LYS A 125 -12.36 3.66 -29.50
CA LYS A 125 -12.29 2.27 -29.02
C LYS A 125 -12.05 2.19 -27.51
N ILE A 126 -11.09 2.95 -26.98
CA ILE A 126 -10.78 2.97 -25.54
C ILE A 126 -11.99 3.46 -24.74
N VAL A 127 -12.58 4.60 -25.12
CA VAL A 127 -13.69 5.21 -24.37
C VAL A 127 -14.95 4.34 -24.42
N MET A 128 -15.19 3.67 -25.56
CA MET A 128 -16.30 2.73 -25.72
C MET A 128 -16.03 1.35 -25.09
N GLY A 129 -14.77 1.08 -24.69
CA GLY A 129 -14.36 -0.21 -24.12
C GLY A 129 -14.35 -1.33 -25.14
N GLU A 130 -14.05 -1.01 -26.41
CA GLU A 130 -13.82 -1.98 -27.50
C GLU A 130 -12.36 -2.45 -27.52
N THR A 131 -11.87 -2.84 -26.35
CA THR A 131 -10.52 -3.38 -26.14
C THR A 131 -10.65 -4.80 -25.64
N ASP A 132 -9.82 -5.71 -26.19
CA ASP A 132 -9.87 -7.12 -25.82
C ASP A 132 -9.26 -7.29 -24.42
N ILE A 133 -10.13 -7.57 -23.43
CA ILE A 133 -9.69 -7.84 -22.06
C ILE A 133 -9.47 -9.35 -21.91
N PRO A 134 -8.30 -9.79 -21.39
CA PRO A 134 -8.06 -11.20 -21.10
C PRO A 134 -9.07 -11.74 -20.08
N LYS A 135 -9.54 -12.97 -20.30
CA LYS A 135 -10.31 -13.72 -19.31
C LYS A 135 -9.38 -14.36 -18.29
N GLY A 136 -9.72 -14.28 -17.02
CA GLY A 136 -8.92 -14.90 -15.96
C GLY A 136 -9.08 -14.20 -14.62
N GLU A 137 -8.21 -14.55 -13.69
CA GLU A 137 -8.13 -13.94 -12.37
C GLU A 137 -6.70 -13.50 -12.08
N VAL A 138 -6.56 -12.42 -11.33
CA VAL A 138 -5.27 -11.91 -10.87
C VAL A 138 -5.41 -11.41 -9.44
N TYR A 139 -4.43 -11.76 -8.61
CA TYR A 139 -4.19 -11.10 -7.34
C TYR A 139 -2.90 -10.29 -7.47
N HIS A 140 -2.97 -9.00 -7.20
CA HIS A 140 -1.80 -8.14 -7.11
C HIS A 140 -1.90 -7.29 -5.85
N ALA A 141 -0.79 -7.15 -5.14
CA ALA A 141 -0.75 -6.39 -3.91
C ALA A 141 0.40 -5.40 -3.91
N VAL A 142 0.19 -4.29 -3.21
CA VAL A 142 1.20 -3.27 -2.98
C VAL A 142 1.35 -3.04 -1.49
N GLU A 143 2.55 -2.67 -1.05
CA GLU A 143 2.78 -2.16 0.30
C GLU A 143 2.21 -0.74 0.37
N GLY A 144 0.95 -0.63 0.79
CA GLY A 144 0.35 0.65 1.16
C GLY A 144 0.88 1.16 2.50
N ALA A 145 0.56 2.41 2.85
CA ALA A 145 0.96 2.98 4.16
C ALA A 145 0.36 2.21 5.36
N ASN A 146 -0.71 1.45 5.14
CA ASN A 146 -1.30 0.56 6.12
C ASN A 146 -0.83 -0.89 5.97
N GLY A 147 0.04 -1.23 5.02
CA GLY A 147 0.49 -2.60 4.73
C GLY A 147 -0.06 -3.13 3.42
N GLU A 148 -0.10 -4.47 3.27
CA GLU A 148 -0.41 -5.12 2.01
C GLU A 148 -1.87 -4.86 1.58
N LEU A 149 -2.03 -3.90 0.67
CA LEU A 149 -3.29 -3.58 0.01
C LEU A 149 -3.38 -4.42 -1.26
N GLY A 150 -4.25 -5.43 -1.23
CA GLY A 150 -4.39 -6.41 -2.31
C GLY A 150 -5.63 -6.19 -3.15
N PHE A 151 -5.50 -6.46 -4.45
CA PHE A 151 -6.55 -6.39 -5.45
C PHE A 151 -6.72 -7.76 -6.08
N TYR A 152 -7.82 -8.43 -5.77
CA TYR A 152 -8.23 -9.65 -6.44
C TYR A 152 -9.28 -9.31 -7.50
N LEU A 153 -8.92 -9.45 -8.77
CA LEU A 153 -9.74 -9.11 -9.92
C LEU A 153 -10.03 -10.36 -10.74
N VAL A 154 -11.29 -10.54 -11.11
CA VAL A 154 -11.76 -11.57 -12.04
C VAL A 154 -12.33 -10.87 -13.27
N SER A 155 -11.88 -11.29 -14.45
CA SER A 155 -12.33 -10.83 -15.75
C SER A 155 -12.96 -11.97 -16.54
N ASP A 156 -14.16 -11.74 -17.06
CA ASP A 156 -14.86 -12.61 -18.02
C ASP A 156 -14.61 -12.18 -19.48
N GLY A 157 -13.72 -11.20 -19.68
CA GLY A 157 -13.41 -10.55 -20.96
C GLY A 157 -14.37 -9.42 -21.32
N GLY A 158 -15.30 -9.06 -20.44
CA GLY A 158 -16.13 -7.88 -20.58
C GLY A 158 -15.39 -6.58 -20.27
N ARG A 159 -16.05 -5.46 -20.55
CA ARG A 159 -15.53 -4.10 -20.29
C ARG A 159 -15.30 -3.81 -18.79
N ASN A 160 -16.11 -4.41 -17.93
CA ASN A 160 -16.07 -4.20 -16.48
C ASN A 160 -15.51 -5.45 -15.81
N PRO A 161 -14.83 -5.31 -14.66
CA PRO A 161 -14.43 -6.48 -13.88
C PRO A 161 -15.67 -7.30 -13.51
N TYR A 162 -15.62 -8.60 -13.74
CA TYR A 162 -16.67 -9.53 -13.33
C TYR A 162 -16.78 -9.56 -11.80
N ARG A 163 -15.63 -9.54 -11.12
CA ARG A 163 -15.53 -9.38 -9.68
C ARG A 163 -14.27 -8.60 -9.33
N LEU A 164 -14.39 -7.71 -8.35
CA LEU A 164 -13.26 -7.04 -7.72
C LEU A 164 -13.41 -7.20 -6.21
N HIS A 165 -12.36 -7.67 -5.55
CA HIS A 165 -12.31 -7.78 -4.10
C HIS A 165 -10.99 -7.22 -3.59
N PHE A 166 -11.07 -6.44 -2.52
CA PHE A 166 -9.90 -5.83 -1.89
C PHE A 166 -9.51 -6.60 -0.63
N ARG A 167 -8.23 -6.98 -0.52
CA ARG A 167 -7.61 -7.31 0.76
C ARG A 167 -7.28 -6.00 1.44
N ARG A 168 -8.10 -5.63 2.42
CA ARG A 168 -8.07 -4.32 3.09
C ARG A 168 -7.33 -4.43 4.42
N PRO A 169 -6.13 -3.84 4.58
CA PRO A 169 -5.39 -3.81 5.84
C PRO A 169 -6.22 -3.34 7.02
N CYS A 170 -6.99 -2.24 6.86
CA CYS A 170 -7.83 -1.69 7.93
C CYS A 170 -8.86 -2.69 8.47
N PHE A 171 -9.49 -3.48 7.59
CA PHE A 171 -10.46 -4.50 7.98
C PHE A 171 -9.81 -5.59 8.83
N ILE A 172 -8.60 -6.01 8.45
CA ILE A 172 -7.83 -7.00 9.19
C ILE A 172 -7.44 -6.45 10.57
N TYR A 173 -6.90 -5.24 10.64
CA TYR A 173 -6.47 -4.65 11.92
C TYR A 173 -7.63 -4.44 12.89
N TYR A 174 -8.77 -3.99 12.37
CA TYR A 174 -9.93 -3.69 13.18
C TYR A 174 -10.55 -4.95 13.82
N GLN A 175 -10.37 -6.13 13.22
CA GLN A 175 -10.81 -7.39 13.82
C GLN A 175 -10.09 -7.69 15.14
N ALA A 176 -8.78 -7.43 15.22
CA ALA A 176 -7.99 -7.68 16.43
C ALA A 176 -8.18 -6.59 17.51
N TYR A 177 -8.76 -5.44 17.15
CA TYR A 177 -8.87 -4.29 18.04
C TYR A 177 -9.53 -4.62 19.39
N ALA A 178 -10.62 -5.40 19.37
CA ALA A 178 -11.34 -5.77 20.59
C ALA A 178 -10.49 -6.61 21.57
N ASP A 179 -9.60 -7.45 21.04
CA ASP A 179 -8.69 -8.27 21.86
C ASP A 179 -7.50 -7.44 22.35
N MET A 180 -6.95 -6.55 21.52
CA MET A 180 -5.83 -5.66 21.87
C MET A 180 -6.15 -4.69 23.03
N ILE A 181 -7.42 -4.28 23.18
CA ILE A 181 -7.83 -3.34 24.24
C ILE A 181 -8.36 -4.02 25.49
N ARG A 182 -8.54 -5.36 25.48
CA ARG A 182 -9.15 -6.08 26.60
C ARG A 182 -8.26 -5.98 27.83
N GLY A 183 -8.84 -5.56 28.96
CA GLY A 183 -8.13 -5.40 30.23
C GLY A 183 -7.33 -4.12 30.38
N ASN A 184 -7.31 -3.25 29.36
CA ASN A 184 -6.63 -1.95 29.39
C ASN A 184 -7.57 -0.81 29.77
N MET A 185 -7.01 0.38 30.01
CA MET A 185 -7.79 1.58 30.30
C MET A 185 -8.49 2.11 29.05
N LEU A 186 -9.62 2.80 29.22
CA LEU A 186 -10.35 3.46 28.12
C LEU A 186 -9.46 4.43 27.33
N SER A 187 -8.54 5.12 28.02
CA SER A 187 -7.60 6.04 27.37
C SER A 187 -6.67 5.35 26.38
N ASP A 188 -6.37 4.08 26.61
CA ASP A 188 -5.41 3.32 25.79
C ASP A 188 -6.12 2.67 24.60
N ALA A 189 -7.43 2.45 24.70
CA ALA A 189 -8.26 2.08 23.55
C ALA A 189 -8.19 3.16 22.44
N ILE A 190 -8.28 4.45 22.81
CA ILE A 190 -8.16 5.57 21.87
C ILE A 190 -6.79 5.60 21.19
N LEU A 191 -5.71 5.41 21.98
CA LEU A 191 -4.34 5.37 21.47
C LEU A 191 -4.11 4.17 20.54
N THR A 192 -4.62 3.00 20.92
CA THR A 192 -4.50 1.77 20.13
C THR A 192 -5.22 1.92 18.79
N LEU A 193 -6.47 2.41 18.78
CA LEU A 193 -7.22 2.61 17.55
C LEU A 193 -6.51 3.60 16.62
N SER A 194 -6.00 4.70 17.20
CA SER A 194 -5.27 5.72 16.46
C SER A 194 -3.96 5.19 15.88
N SER A 195 -3.25 4.32 16.60
CA SER A 195 -1.97 3.75 16.16
C SER A 195 -2.12 2.64 15.10
N LEU A 196 -3.29 2.01 15.02
CA LEU A 196 -3.62 1.09 13.93
C LEU A 196 -3.85 1.81 12.58
N ASN A 197 -4.08 3.13 12.61
CA ASN A 197 -4.36 3.98 11.44
C ASN A 197 -5.58 3.50 10.61
N VAL A 198 -6.70 3.26 11.31
CA VAL A 198 -7.94 2.78 10.68
C VAL A 198 -8.63 3.90 9.91
N ILE A 199 -8.82 3.69 8.61
CA ILE A 199 -9.53 4.59 7.70
C ILE A 199 -10.88 3.95 7.35
N ALA A 200 -11.98 4.63 7.67
CA ALA A 200 -13.32 4.08 7.49
C ALA A 200 -13.63 3.69 6.03
N GLY A 201 -13.14 4.48 5.05
CA GLY A 201 -13.30 4.16 3.64
C GLY A 201 -12.59 2.86 3.23
N GLU A 202 -11.35 2.64 3.70
CA GLU A 202 -10.62 1.39 3.43
C GLU A 202 -11.22 0.20 4.19
N LEU A 203 -11.79 0.44 5.37
CA LEU A 203 -12.44 -0.58 6.19
C LEU A 203 -13.70 -1.16 5.53
N ASP A 204 -14.50 -0.31 4.89
CA ASP A 204 -15.83 -0.65 4.37
C ASP A 204 -15.84 -1.02 2.86
N ALA A 205 -14.85 -0.56 2.09
CA ALA A 205 -14.77 -0.70 0.62
C ALA A 205 -14.89 -2.12 0.07
#